data_AF-A0A842QTS8-F1
#
_entry.id   AF-A0A842QTS8-F1
#
_cell.length_a   1.000
_cell.length_b   1.000
_cell.length_c   1.000
_cell.angle_alpha   90.00
_cell.angle_beta   90.00
_cell.angle_gamma   90.00
#
_symmetry.space_group_name_H-M   'P 1'
#
loop_
_entity.id
_entity.type
_entity.pdbx_description
1 polymer ?
#
loop_
_entity_poly.entity_id
_entity_poly.type
_entity_poly.pdbx_seq_one_letter_code
_entity_poly.pdbx_strand_id
1 'polypeptide(L)' 'MLSDHVYDLMTQLVEESQSLWRIKNTYKTDSVGCEKCLKFWEKMEKDKQAHIDELTELLKNHLK' A
#
# COMPACT_ATOMS: atom_id res chain seq x y z
N MET A 1 -12.39 -0.28 22.98
CA MET A 1 -12.56 -0.93 21.65
C MET A 1 -12.26 0.15 20.63
N LEU A 2 -11.44 -0.11 19.61
CA LEU A 2 -11.28 0.85 18.52
C LEU A 2 -12.65 1.03 17.87
N SER A 3 -12.99 2.25 17.44
CA SER A 3 -14.16 2.46 16.61
C SER A 3 -13.97 1.76 15.27
N ASP A 4 -15.06 1.27 14.69
CA ASP A 4 -15.06 0.52 13.43
C ASP A 4 -14.21 1.22 12.35
N HIS A 5 -14.37 2.54 12.19
CA HIS A 5 -13.59 3.30 11.21
C HIS A 5 -12.06 3.34 11.47
N VAL A 6 -11.60 3.32 12.73
CA VAL A 6 -10.16 3.31 13.04
C VAL A 6 -9.60 1.91 12.77
N TYR A 7 -10.35 0.87 13.11
CA TYR A 7 -9.99 -0.51 12.76
C TYR A 7 -9.91 -0.69 11.23
N ASP A 8 -10.85 -0.13 10.49
CA ASP A 8 -10.86 -0.17 9.02
C ASP A 8 -9.61 0.52 8.44
N LEU A 9 -9.24 1.70 8.96
CA LEU A 9 -8.02 2.41 8.55
C LEU A 9 -6.75 1.61 8.85
N MET A 10 -6.66 0.98 10.03
CA MET A 10 -5.52 0.12 10.38
C MET A 10 -5.45 -1.12 9.48
N THR A 11 -6.59 -1.74 9.19
CA THR A 11 -6.70 -2.91 8.31
C THR A 11 -6.25 -2.54 6.90
N GLN A 12 -6.71 -1.42 6.37
CA GLN A 12 -6.31 -0.93 5.05
C GLN A 12 -4.80 -0.64 5.00
N LEU A 13 -4.23 -0.04 6.05
CA LEU A 13 -2.79 0.24 6.11
C LEU A 13 -1.96 -1.05 6.02
N VAL A 14 -2.40 -2.12 6.69
CA VAL A 14 -1.74 -3.43 6.62
C VAL A 14 -1.82 -4.00 5.21
N GLU A 15 -2.99 -4.00 4.59
CA GLU A 15 -3.19 -4.52 3.23
C GLU A 15 -2.32 -3.78 2.20
N GLU A 16 -2.27 -2.44 2.27
CA GLU A 16 -1.44 -1.65 1.36
C GLU A 16 0.04 -1.91 1.57
N SER A 17 0.49 -2.01 2.83
CA SER A 17 1.88 -2.33 3.17
C SER A 17 2.31 -3.70 2.66
N GLN A 18 1.47 -4.72 2.85
CA GLN A 18 1.75 -6.06 2.34
C GLN A 18 1.75 -6.09 0.81
N SER A 19 0.80 -5.41 0.18
CA SER A 19 0.70 -5.32 -1.28
C SER A 19 1.91 -4.62 -1.89
N LEU A 20 2.36 -3.50 -1.29
CA LEU A 20 3.58 -2.80 -1.69
C LEU A 20 4.82 -3.70 -1.58
N TRP A 21 4.93 -4.47 -0.49
CA TRP A 21 6.01 -5.43 -0.32
C TRP A 21 6.03 -6.48 -1.45
N ARG A 22 4.87 -7.05 -1.80
CA ARG A 22 4.78 -8.04 -2.90
C ARG A 22 5.15 -7.43 -4.25
N ILE A 23 4.75 -6.19 -4.52
CA ILE A 23 5.15 -5.48 -5.75
C ILE A 23 6.67 -5.32 -5.82
N LYS A 24 7.28 -4.84 -4.72
CA LYS A 24 8.72 -4.56 -4.64
C LYS A 24 9.58 -5.83 -4.76
N ASN A 25 9.15 -6.92 -4.15
CA ASN A 25 9.98 -8.13 -4.02
C ASN A 25 9.63 -9.24 -5.01
N THR A 26 8.44 -9.20 -5.62
CA THR A 26 7.94 -10.33 -6.43
C THR A 26 7.42 -9.84 -7.78
N TYR A 27 6.38 -9.00 -7.81
CA TYR A 27 5.63 -8.76 -9.06
C TYR A 27 6.43 -8.04 -10.14
N LYS A 28 7.31 -7.09 -9.75
CA LYS A 28 8.21 -6.44 -10.71
C LYS A 28 9.20 -7.44 -11.31
N THR A 29 9.77 -8.33 -10.50
CA THR A 29 10.68 -9.38 -10.95
C THR A 29 9.98 -10.36 -11.90
N ASP A 30 8.78 -10.79 -11.55
CA ASP A 30 7.99 -11.73 -12.36
C ASP A 30 7.51 -11.11 -13.69
N SER A 31 7.49 -9.78 -13.76
CA SER A 31 7.06 -9.03 -14.95
C SER A 31 8.21 -8.68 -15.91
N VAL A 32 9.43 -9.16 -15.64
CA VAL A 32 10.57 -8.97 -16.53
C VAL A 32 10.25 -9.53 -17.93
N GLY A 33 10.46 -8.70 -18.96
CA GLY A 33 10.10 -9.03 -20.34
C GLY A 33 8.75 -8.46 -20.80
N CYS A 34 7.93 -7.93 -19.89
CA CYS A 34 6.71 -7.19 -20.23
C CYS A 34 6.83 -5.72 -19.79
N GLU A 35 7.25 -4.83 -20.70
CA GLU A 35 7.42 -3.39 -20.41
C GLU A 35 6.14 -2.73 -19.90
N LYS A 36 4.98 -3.08 -20.49
CA LYS A 36 3.67 -2.56 -20.05
C LYS A 36 3.36 -2.97 -18.61
N CYS A 37 3.68 -4.22 -18.24
CA CYS A 37 3.45 -4.75 -16.90
C CYS A 37 4.38 -4.09 -15.89
N LEU A 38 5.66 -3.91 -16.23
CA LEU A 38 6.62 -3.20 -15.39
C LEU A 38 6.18 -1.77 -15.10
N LYS A 39 5.80 -1.01 -16.13
CA LYS A 39 5.28 0.36 -15.95
C LYS A 39 4.03 0.40 -15.07
N PHE A 40 3.15 -0.59 -15.21
CA PHE A 40 1.98 -0.70 -14.34
C PHE A 40 2.40 -0.93 -12.88
N TRP A 41 3.33 -1.85 -12.61
CA TRP A 41 3.78 -2.12 -11.25
C TRP A 41 4.58 -0.96 -10.63
N GLU A 42 5.37 -0.24 -11.41
CA GLU A 42 6.05 0.97 -10.97
C GLU A 42 5.06 2.09 -10.58
N LYS A 43 3.97 2.22 -11.35
CA LYS A 43 2.88 3.15 -10.98
C LYS A 43 2.21 2.69 -9.69
N MET A 44 1.80 1.42 -9.62
CA MET A 44 1.14 0.85 -8.44
C MET A 44 2.01 0.96 -7.18
N GLU A 45 3.33 0.80 -7.29
CA GLU A 45 4.26 0.99 -6.18
C GLU A 45 4.19 2.41 -5.59
N LYS A 46 4.17 3.43 -6.46
CA LYS A 46 4.08 4.84 -6.04
C LYS A 46 2.72 5.14 -5.42
N ASP A 47 1.64 4.68 -6.07
CA ASP A 47 0.28 4.90 -5.60
C ASP A 47 0.07 4.28 -4.20
N LYS A 48 0.58 3.06 -3.98
CA LYS A 48 0.50 2.40 -2.66
C LYS A 48 1.32 3.09 -1.58
N GLN A 49 2.52 3.57 -1.91
CA GLN A 49 3.30 4.34 -0.93
C GLN A 49 2.54 5.60 -0.51
N ALA A 50 1.93 6.32 -1.45
CA ALA A 50 1.12 7.50 -1.14
C ALA A 50 -0.07 7.16 -0.23
N HIS A 51 -0.78 6.05 -0.50
CA HIS A 51 -1.88 5.59 0.37
C HIS A 51 -1.39 5.23 1.78
N ILE A 52 -0.24 4.56 1.91
CA ILE A 52 0.34 4.23 3.22
C ILE A 52 0.63 5.51 4.01
N ASP A 53 1.21 6.52 3.35
CA ASP A 53 1.56 7.80 4.00
C ASP A 53 0.29 8.53 4.47
N GLU A 54 -0.76 8.57 3.64
CA GLU A 54 -2.05 9.18 3.97
C GLU A 54 -2.77 8.44 5.12
N LEU A 55 -2.86 7.11 5.04
CA LEU A 55 -3.46 6.27 6.09
C LEU A 55 -2.72 6.43 7.42
N THR A 56 -1.39 6.48 7.36
CA THR A 56 -0.55 6.70 8.56
C THR A 56 -0.85 8.05 9.19
N GLU A 57 -1.00 9.10 8.40
CA GLU A 57 -1.30 10.44 8.91
C GLU A 57 -2.72 10.53 9.49
N LEU A 58 -3.71 9.91 8.85
CA LEU A 58 -5.08 9.80 9.37
C LEU A 58 -5.09 9.08 10.72
N LEU A 59 -4.40 7.93 10.82
CA LEU A 59 -4.34 7.16 12.06
C LEU A 59 -3.67 7.94 13.20
N LYS A 60 -2.61 8.71 12.93
CA LYS A 60 -2.01 9.60 13.96
C LYS A 60 -3.01 10.61 14.51
N ASN A 61 -3.95 11.09 13.70
CA ASN A 61 -4.96 12.05 14.14
C ASN A 61 -6.07 11.39 14.98
N HIS A 62 -6.35 10.11 14.75
CA HIS A 62 -7.33 9.34 15.52
C HIS A 62 -6.78 8.71 16.81
N LEU A 63 -5.47 8.50 16.90
CA LEU A 63 -4.79 7.88 18.06
C LEU A 63 -4.15 8.90 19.04
N LYS A 64 -4.45 10.19 18.88
CA LYS A 64 -4.05 11.25 19.81
C LYS A 64 -4.89 11.24 21.09
#